data_AF-A0A1H0JHW4-F1
#
_entry.id   AF-A0A1H0JHW4-F1
#
_cell.length_a   1.000
_cell.length_b   1.000
_cell.length_c   1.000
_cell.angle_alpha   90.00
_cell.angle_beta   90.00
_cell.angle_gamma   90.00
#
_symmetry.space_group_name_H-M   'P 1'
#
loop_
_entity.id
_entity.type
_entity.pdbx_description
1 polymer ?
#
loop_
_entity_poly.entity_id
_entity_poly.type
_entity_poly.pdbx_seq_one_letter_code
_entity_poly.pdbx_strand_id
1 'polypeptide(L)'
;MAGVLLATVVLLGLATWAASIGTDDVVGDGPGAGATLTRPTDANTASGPRYEPRGDTPPPRDGHAGWATFLARTLIGVAVVLVAVYVVRRALDVARWLRGRGRRLPDEDPEPDGPSALLAQATSAAEAILSDGEDQRELLETGTPRNAIVACWHRFEVQAADAGVPRRRSETSSEFTLRLLDLVDADLDAVAVLARLYREARFSDHDLGEPARDEARTALDALHRGLSSRWVRSRR
;
A
#
# COMPACT_ATOMS: atom_id res chain seq x y z
N MET A 1 5.93 -16.12 13.93
CA MET A 1 6.68 -15.20 14.81
C MET A 1 6.58 -13.74 14.38
N ALA A 2 6.72 -13.41 13.08
CA ALA A 2 6.60 -12.02 12.59
C ALA A 2 5.25 -11.33 12.89
N GLY A 3 4.13 -12.06 12.85
CA GLY A 3 2.80 -11.51 13.18
C GLY A 3 2.64 -11.12 14.65
N VAL A 4 3.33 -11.81 15.57
CA VAL A 4 3.31 -11.47 17.00
C VAL A 4 4.08 -10.19 17.23
N LEU A 5 5.27 -10.05 16.63
CA LEU A 5 6.09 -8.83 16.71
C LEU A 5 5.35 -7.60 16.16
N LEU A 6 4.61 -7.76 15.06
CA LEU A 6 3.83 -6.67 14.47
C LEU A 6 2.67 -6.24 15.39
N ALA A 7 1.96 -7.21 15.98
CA ALA A 7 0.91 -6.93 16.95
C ALA A 7 1.46 -6.25 18.22
N THR A 8 2.65 -6.63 18.69
CA THR A 8 3.30 -5.99 19.84
C THR A 8 3.69 -4.55 19.56
N VAL A 9 4.22 -4.25 18.38
CA VAL A 9 4.59 -2.88 17.97
C VAL A 9 3.36 -2.00 17.82
N VAL A 10 2.26 -2.53 17.25
CA VAL A 10 0.98 -1.81 17.13
C VAL A 10 0.37 -1.54 18.51
N LEU A 11 0.36 -2.53 19.41
CA LEU A 11 -0.12 -2.36 20.79
C LEU A 11 0.71 -1.34 21.57
N LEU A 12 2.04 -1.33 21.42
CA LEU A 12 2.93 -0.35 22.04
C LEU A 12 2.67 1.06 21.50
N GLY A 13 2.44 1.21 20.18
CA GLY A 13 2.07 2.49 19.58
C GLY A 13 0.75 3.04 20.12
N LEU A 14 -0.27 2.19 20.23
CA LEU A 14 -1.59 2.57 20.76
C LEU A 14 -1.55 2.88 22.26
N ALA A 15 -0.79 2.13 23.05
CA ALA A 15 -0.61 2.39 24.47
C ALA A 15 0.13 3.72 24.72
N THR A 16 1.13 4.02 23.90
CA THR A 16 1.87 5.30 23.97
C THR A 16 0.97 6.47 23.55
N TRP A 17 0.09 6.27 22.57
CA TRP A 17 -0.93 7.23 22.16
C TRP A 17 -1.95 7.51 23.28
N ALA A 18 -2.48 6.47 23.93
CA ALA A 18 -3.41 6.60 25.05
C ALA A 18 -2.80 7.31 26.27
N ALA A 19 -1.51 7.09 26.54
CA ALA A 19 -0.79 7.75 27.64
C ALA A 19 -0.49 9.24 27.37
N SER A 20 -0.53 9.67 26.10
CA SER A 20 -0.27 11.08 25.72
C SER A 20 -1.50 11.99 25.85
N ILE A 21 -2.67 11.41 26.16
CA ILE A 21 -3.89 12.13 26.54
C ILE A 21 -3.82 12.42 28.06
N GLY A 22 -2.80 13.16 28.46
CA GLY A 22 -2.64 13.67 29.82
C GLY A 22 -3.48 14.93 30.01
N THR A 23 -4.30 14.93 31.06
CA THR A 23 -5.16 16.04 31.47
C THR A 23 -4.35 17.19 32.06
N ASP A 24 -3.93 18.13 31.22
CA ASP A 24 -3.32 19.38 31.68
C ASP A 24 -4.40 20.48 31.75
N ASP A 25 -5.10 20.53 32.88
CA ASP A 25 -5.75 21.75 33.41
C ASP A 25 -6.43 21.42 34.73
N VAL A 26 -5.72 21.51 35.87
CA VAL A 26 -6.20 22.08 37.17
C VAL A 26 -5.00 22.18 38.13
N VAL A 27 -4.19 23.25 38.05
CA VAL A 27 -3.44 23.75 39.22
C VAL A 27 -3.53 25.28 39.19
N GLY A 28 -4.44 25.82 40.01
CA GLY A 28 -4.53 27.25 40.24
C GLY A 28 -3.42 27.71 41.20
N ASP A 29 -2.62 28.66 40.78
CA ASP A 29 -1.72 29.40 41.66
C ASP A 29 -2.55 30.37 42.52
N GLY A 30 -2.59 30.13 43.84
CA GLY A 30 -3.11 31.07 44.81
C GLY A 30 -2.09 32.18 45.12
N PRO A 31 -2.49 33.42 45.43
CA PRO A 31 -1.54 34.49 45.74
C PRO A 31 -1.00 34.30 47.16
N GLY A 32 0.30 34.08 47.29
CA GLY A 32 1.02 34.13 48.57
C GLY A 32 1.04 35.55 49.13
N ALA A 33 0.19 35.82 50.11
CA ALA A 33 0.28 36.97 51.00
C ALA A 33 1.28 36.70 52.14
N GLY A 34 2.13 37.68 52.44
CA GLY A 34 3.04 37.72 53.61
C GLY A 34 4.20 38.70 53.38
N ALA A 35 3.98 40.01 53.50
CA ALA A 35 4.15 40.81 54.72
C ALA A 35 5.60 40.81 55.27
N THR A 36 6.43 41.80 54.89
CA THR A 36 6.79 43.05 55.62
C THR A 36 8.09 42.94 56.44
N LEU A 37 9.06 43.83 56.21
CA LEU A 37 9.63 44.75 57.23
C LEU A 37 10.68 45.72 56.63
N THR A 38 10.25 46.97 56.63
CA THR A 38 10.87 48.30 56.67
C THR A 38 12.40 48.45 56.81
N ARG A 39 12.97 49.35 55.99
CA ARG A 39 14.14 50.17 56.33
C ARG A 39 13.89 51.63 55.91
N PRO A 40 13.99 52.62 56.80
CA PRO A 40 13.74 54.02 56.47
C PRO A 40 15.02 54.70 55.96
N THR A 41 14.90 55.51 54.92
CA THR A 41 15.82 56.63 54.64
C THR A 41 15.01 57.70 53.92
N ASP A 42 14.86 58.83 54.61
CA ASP A 42 14.20 60.04 54.15
C ASP A 42 14.98 60.68 52.99
N ALA A 43 14.26 61.15 51.96
CA ALA A 43 14.26 62.56 51.53
C ALA A 43 13.74 62.73 50.08
N ASN A 44 12.79 63.67 49.97
CA ASN A 44 12.50 64.56 48.84
C ASN A 44 11.73 64.07 47.60
N THR A 45 10.51 64.62 47.52
CA THR A 45 10.02 65.50 46.43
C THR A 45 9.84 64.93 45.04
N ALA A 46 8.59 64.56 44.70
CA ALA A 46 7.82 65.12 43.57
C ALA A 46 6.47 64.39 43.42
N SER A 47 5.37 65.10 43.65
CA SER A 47 4.03 64.66 43.22
C SER A 47 3.88 64.93 41.72
N GLY A 48 4.24 63.96 40.89
CA GLY A 48 3.83 63.88 39.48
C GLY A 48 2.63 62.94 39.33
N PRO A 49 1.77 63.09 38.30
CA PRO A 49 0.64 62.19 38.09
C PRO A 49 1.15 60.76 37.84
N ARG A 50 0.57 59.80 38.57
CA ARG A 50 0.85 58.37 38.50
C ARG A 50 0.42 57.84 37.13
N TYR A 51 1.36 57.41 36.30
CA TYR A 51 1.09 56.60 35.12
C TYR A 51 0.84 55.15 35.57
N GLU A 52 -0.41 54.67 35.49
CA GLU A 52 -0.70 53.23 35.54
C GLU A 52 -0.38 52.64 34.16
N PRO A 53 0.49 51.61 34.05
CA PRO A 53 0.64 50.90 32.81
C PRO A 53 -0.66 50.12 32.55
N ARG A 54 -1.44 50.58 31.57
CA ARG A 54 -2.55 49.81 31.03
C ARG A 54 -1.95 48.57 30.36
N GLY A 55 -2.03 47.43 31.04
CA GLY A 55 -1.67 46.14 30.47
C GLY A 55 -2.69 45.76 29.41
N ASP A 56 -2.47 46.20 28.17
CA ASP A 56 -3.14 45.62 27.01
C ASP A 56 -2.46 44.28 26.71
N THR A 57 -2.81 43.23 27.46
CA THR A 57 -2.47 41.86 27.07
C THR A 57 -3.26 41.52 25.79
N PRO A 58 -2.59 41.23 24.65
CA PRO A 58 -3.29 40.78 23.47
C PRO A 58 -4.02 39.45 23.77
N PRO A 59 -5.22 39.22 23.22
CA PRO A 59 -5.93 37.96 23.45
C PRO A 59 -5.08 36.78 22.97
N PRO A 60 -5.00 35.67 23.74
CA PRO A 60 -4.29 34.47 23.33
C PRO A 60 -4.87 33.96 22.02
N ARG A 61 -4.06 33.95 20.95
CA ARG A 61 -4.43 33.40 19.64
C ARG A 61 -4.12 31.90 19.61
N ASP A 62 -4.66 31.14 20.56
CA ASP A 62 -4.23 29.75 20.78
C ASP A 62 -5.29 28.72 20.34
N GLY A 63 -6.51 29.16 20.03
CA GLY A 63 -7.63 28.26 19.69
C GLY A 63 -7.52 27.56 18.34
N HIS A 64 -6.72 28.06 17.38
CA HIS A 64 -6.63 27.48 16.04
C HIS A 64 -5.43 26.56 15.81
N ALA A 65 -4.41 26.58 16.68
CA ALA A 65 -3.22 25.76 16.51
C ALA A 65 -3.44 24.29 16.93
N GLY A 66 -4.30 24.05 17.93
CA GLY A 66 -4.56 22.71 18.46
C GLY A 66 -5.32 21.79 17.48
N TRP A 67 -6.39 22.29 16.86
CA TRP A 67 -7.16 21.48 15.91
C TRP A 67 -6.36 21.21 14.63
N ALA A 68 -5.58 22.18 14.17
CA ALA A 68 -4.72 22.02 12.99
C ALA A 68 -3.61 21.00 13.22
N THR A 69 -2.96 21.03 14.38
CA THR A 69 -1.95 20.03 14.75
C THR A 69 -2.55 18.63 14.98
N PHE A 70 -3.77 18.55 15.53
CA PHE A 70 -4.51 17.29 15.64
C PHE A 70 -4.85 16.69 14.27
N LEU A 71 -5.36 17.51 13.33
CA LEU A 71 -5.65 17.07 11.96
C LEU A 71 -4.39 16.65 11.22
N ALA A 72 -3.31 17.44 11.31
CA ALA A 72 -2.04 17.11 10.67
C ALA A 72 -1.48 15.77 11.20
N ARG A 73 -1.51 15.54 12.52
CA ARG A 73 -1.08 14.28 13.13
C ARG A 73 -1.95 13.10 12.71
N THR A 74 -3.26 13.29 12.65
CA THR A 74 -4.20 12.25 12.20
C THR A 74 -3.94 11.88 10.74
N LEU A 75 -3.75 12.86 9.85
CA LEU A 75 -3.41 12.63 8.45
C LEU A 75 -2.09 11.87 8.29
N ILE A 76 -1.05 12.24 9.07
CA ILE A 76 0.23 11.53 9.07
C ILE A 76 0.04 10.09 9.55
N GLY A 77 -0.74 9.86 10.60
CA GLY A 77 -1.05 8.52 11.10
C GLY A 77 -1.72 7.64 10.04
N VAL A 78 -2.73 8.18 9.36
CA VAL A 78 -3.41 7.49 8.23
C VAL A 78 -2.42 7.19 7.10
N ALA A 79 -1.58 8.15 6.72
CA ALA A 79 -0.57 7.95 5.68
C ALA A 79 0.44 6.85 6.04
N VAL A 80 0.90 6.80 7.29
CA VAL A 80 1.80 5.74 7.79
C VAL A 80 1.14 4.37 7.72
N VAL A 81 -0.15 4.27 8.12
CA VAL A 81 -0.90 3.01 8.02
C VAL A 81 -1.03 2.56 6.57
N LEU A 82 -1.36 3.46 5.64
CA LEU A 82 -1.45 3.15 4.21
C LEU A 82 -0.11 2.66 3.64
N VAL A 83 1.00 3.33 3.99
CA VAL A 83 2.35 2.91 3.59
C VAL A 83 2.70 1.55 4.17
N ALA A 84 2.38 1.30 5.45
CA ALA A 84 2.64 0.01 6.09
C ALA A 84 1.86 -1.12 5.41
N VAL A 85 0.58 -0.90 5.10
CA VAL A 85 -0.26 -1.86 4.35
C VAL A 85 0.34 -2.13 2.96
N TYR A 86 0.75 -1.09 2.24
CA TYR A 86 1.41 -1.21 0.94
C TYR A 86 2.69 -2.06 1.02
N VAL A 87 3.58 -1.77 1.98
CA VAL A 87 4.84 -2.50 2.17
C VAL A 87 4.56 -3.96 2.55
N VAL A 88 3.58 -4.23 3.41
CA VAL A 88 3.20 -5.60 3.78
C VAL A 88 2.67 -6.37 2.58
N ARG A 89 1.79 -5.79 1.76
CA ARG A 89 1.31 -6.43 0.53
C ARG A 89 2.47 -6.77 -0.40
N ARG A 90 3.38 -5.81 -0.64
CA ARG A 90 4.58 -6.02 -1.48
C ARG A 90 5.49 -7.11 -0.92
N ALA A 91 5.72 -7.13 0.39
CA ALA A 91 6.53 -8.14 1.04
C ALA A 91 5.90 -9.54 0.92
N LEU A 92 4.58 -9.65 1.05
CA LEU A 92 3.86 -10.90 0.84
C LEU A 92 3.96 -11.38 -0.60
N ASP A 93 3.82 -10.50 -1.59
CA ASP A 93 3.97 -10.83 -3.01
C ASP A 93 5.37 -11.36 -3.32
N VAL A 94 6.42 -10.67 -2.84
CA VAL A 94 7.81 -11.13 -2.98
C VAL A 94 8.03 -12.46 -2.26
N ALA A 95 7.49 -12.63 -1.06
CA ALA A 95 7.63 -13.87 -0.30
C ALA A 95 6.90 -15.06 -0.96
N ARG A 96 5.77 -14.83 -1.65
CA ARG A 96 5.09 -15.85 -2.46
C ARG A 96 5.94 -16.22 -3.68
N TRP A 97 6.46 -15.22 -4.39
CA TRP A 97 7.34 -15.43 -5.54
C TRP A 97 8.59 -16.25 -5.18
N LEU A 98 9.25 -15.92 -4.07
CA LEU A 98 10.41 -16.68 -3.58
C LEU A 98 10.06 -18.12 -3.18
N ARG A 99 8.87 -18.34 -2.60
CA ARG A 99 8.39 -19.68 -2.24
C ARG A 99 8.08 -20.53 -3.47
N GLY A 100 7.55 -19.93 -4.54
CA GLY A 100 7.37 -20.59 -5.84
C GLY A 100 8.70 -21.01 -6.48
N ARG A 101 9.75 -20.19 -6.34
CA ARG A 101 11.12 -20.52 -6.76
C ARG A 101 11.81 -21.63 -5.95
N GLY A 102 11.35 -21.89 -4.72
CA GLY A 102 11.99 -22.81 -3.78
C GLY A 102 11.73 -24.28 -4.05
N ARG A 103 10.75 -24.62 -4.91
CA ARG A 103 10.55 -25.99 -5.39
C ARG A 103 11.60 -26.28 -6.45
N ARG A 104 12.76 -26.75 -6.01
CA ARG A 104 13.77 -27.36 -6.88
C ARG A 104 13.11 -28.55 -7.56
N LEU A 105 12.58 -28.34 -8.76
CA LEU A 105 12.12 -29.43 -9.61
C LEU A 105 13.35 -30.26 -10.04
N PRO A 106 13.23 -31.60 -10.07
CA PRO A 106 14.14 -32.47 -10.80
C PRO A 106 14.35 -31.97 -12.24
N ASP A 107 15.42 -32.38 -12.93
CA ASP A 107 15.74 -31.94 -14.31
C ASP A 107 14.66 -32.28 -15.37
N GLU A 108 13.56 -32.94 -14.98
CA GLU A 108 12.40 -33.16 -15.83
C GLU A 108 11.46 -31.94 -15.78
N ASP A 109 11.19 -31.37 -16.96
CA ASP A 109 10.14 -30.36 -17.09
C ASP A 109 8.82 -30.96 -16.59
N PRO A 110 8.06 -30.24 -15.74
CA PRO A 110 6.83 -30.73 -15.15
C PRO A 110 5.76 -30.88 -16.24
N GLU A 111 5.70 -32.07 -16.83
CA GLU A 111 4.64 -32.49 -17.73
C GLU A 111 3.43 -32.90 -16.85
N PRO A 112 2.22 -32.38 -17.10
CA PRO A 112 1.04 -32.89 -16.41
C PRO A 112 0.85 -34.39 -16.70
N ASP A 113 0.43 -35.16 -15.69
CA ASP A 113 0.15 -36.62 -15.74
C ASP A 113 -1.08 -36.97 -16.59
N GLY A 114 -1.17 -36.43 -17.81
CA GLY A 114 -2.23 -36.66 -18.78
C GLY A 114 -3.31 -35.56 -18.86
N PRO A 115 -4.32 -35.75 -19.73
CA PRO A 115 -5.31 -34.72 -20.08
C PRO A 115 -6.15 -34.23 -18.89
N SER A 116 -6.45 -35.11 -17.93
CA SER A 116 -7.23 -34.77 -16.73
C SER A 116 -6.47 -33.82 -15.80
N ALA A 117 -5.17 -34.06 -15.60
CA ALA A 117 -4.31 -33.18 -14.80
C ALA A 117 -4.17 -31.80 -15.45
N LEU A 118 -4.05 -31.75 -16.78
CA LEU A 118 -3.99 -30.51 -17.54
C LEU A 118 -5.30 -29.70 -17.42
N LEU A 119 -6.46 -30.36 -17.50
CA LEU A 119 -7.76 -29.70 -17.30
C LEU A 119 -7.92 -29.16 -15.86
N ALA A 120 -7.47 -29.90 -14.85
CA ALA A 120 -7.50 -29.46 -13.47
C ALA A 120 -6.61 -28.23 -13.25
N GLN A 121 -5.40 -28.22 -13.84
CA GLN A 121 -4.51 -27.05 -13.81
C GLN A 121 -5.12 -25.85 -14.53
N ALA A 122 -5.71 -26.03 -15.72
CA ALA A 122 -6.39 -24.97 -16.44
C ALA A 122 -7.54 -24.36 -15.62
N THR A 123 -8.33 -25.21 -14.96
CA THR A 123 -9.44 -24.78 -14.10
C THR A 123 -8.94 -23.98 -12.91
N SER A 124 -7.92 -24.48 -12.20
CA SER A 124 -7.34 -23.78 -11.06
C SER A 124 -6.66 -22.46 -11.46
N ALA A 125 -5.98 -22.43 -12.61
CA ALA A 125 -5.36 -21.22 -13.14
C ALA A 125 -6.39 -20.16 -13.50
N ALA A 126 -7.48 -20.55 -14.17
CA ALA A 126 -8.56 -19.64 -14.49
C ALA A 126 -9.25 -19.08 -13.24
N GLU A 127 -9.49 -19.91 -12.23
CA GLU A 127 -10.06 -19.46 -10.95
C GLU A 127 -9.11 -18.49 -10.23
N ALA A 128 -7.81 -18.79 -10.18
CA ALA A 128 -6.80 -17.91 -9.59
C ALA A 128 -6.76 -16.55 -10.29
N ILE A 129 -6.70 -16.53 -11.63
CA ILE A 129 -6.72 -15.30 -12.43
C ILE A 129 -8.01 -14.50 -12.13
N LEU A 130 -9.19 -15.13 -12.24
CA LEU A 130 -10.47 -14.44 -12.08
C LEU A 130 -10.68 -13.89 -10.65
N SER A 131 -10.30 -14.66 -9.62
CA SER A 131 -10.44 -14.25 -8.23
C SER A 131 -9.55 -13.06 -7.85
N ASP A 132 -8.47 -12.85 -8.59
CA ASP A 132 -7.43 -11.86 -8.33
C ASP A 132 -7.52 -10.64 -9.27
N GLY A 133 -8.62 -10.53 -10.05
CA GLY A 133 -8.77 -9.49 -11.06
C GLY A 133 -8.77 -8.06 -10.50
N GLU A 134 -9.38 -7.82 -9.34
CA GLU A 134 -9.37 -6.51 -8.69
C GLU A 134 -7.97 -6.10 -8.23
N ASP A 135 -7.25 -7.00 -7.56
CA ASP A 135 -5.85 -6.78 -7.16
C ASP A 135 -4.98 -6.48 -8.39
N GLN A 136 -5.19 -7.18 -9.51
CA GLN A 136 -4.45 -6.94 -10.76
C GLN A 136 -4.80 -5.60 -11.42
N ARG A 137 -6.06 -5.13 -11.31
CA ARG A 137 -6.46 -3.77 -11.74
C ARG A 137 -5.83 -2.68 -10.89
N GLU A 138 -5.80 -2.86 -9.57
CA GLU A 138 -5.16 -1.93 -8.63
C GLU A 138 -3.66 -1.74 -8.95
N LEU A 139 -2.97 -2.80 -9.39
CA LEU A 139 -1.59 -2.69 -9.87
C LEU A 139 -1.43 -1.72 -11.04
N LEU A 140 -2.44 -1.64 -11.92
CA LEU A 140 -2.42 -0.69 -13.04
C LEU A 140 -2.69 0.75 -12.61
N GLU A 141 -3.28 0.99 -11.45
CA GLU A 141 -3.60 2.34 -10.95
C GLU A 141 -2.46 2.98 -10.17
N THR A 142 -1.47 2.19 -9.74
CA THR A 142 -0.41 2.66 -8.84
C THR A 142 0.94 2.81 -9.53
N GLY A 143 1.65 3.91 -9.23
CA GLY A 143 2.99 4.17 -9.75
C GLY A 143 3.04 4.64 -11.21
N THR A 144 4.21 4.53 -11.84
CA THR A 144 4.42 4.91 -13.25
C THR A 144 3.78 3.89 -14.20
N PRO A 145 3.26 4.31 -15.38
CA PRO A 145 2.64 3.38 -16.34
C PRO A 145 3.54 2.18 -16.69
N ARG A 146 4.84 2.42 -16.90
CA ARG A 146 5.84 1.37 -17.13
C ARG A 146 5.86 0.33 -16.01
N ASN A 147 5.98 0.76 -14.76
CA ASN A 147 6.08 -0.15 -13.62
C ASN A 147 4.75 -0.86 -13.34
N ALA A 148 3.63 -0.16 -13.53
CA ALA A 148 2.28 -0.70 -13.44
C ALA A 148 2.07 -1.86 -14.43
N ILE A 149 2.45 -1.69 -15.69
CA ILE A 149 2.36 -2.73 -16.73
C ILE A 149 3.22 -3.95 -16.37
N VAL A 150 4.46 -3.73 -15.92
CA VAL A 150 5.37 -4.81 -15.48
C VAL A 150 4.79 -5.57 -14.27
N ALA A 151 4.24 -4.85 -13.30
CA ALA A 151 3.61 -5.45 -12.12
C ALA A 151 2.37 -6.28 -12.49
N CYS A 152 1.52 -5.74 -13.37
CA CYS A 152 0.34 -6.45 -13.91
C CYS A 152 0.74 -7.75 -14.62
N TRP A 153 1.78 -7.72 -15.46
CA TRP A 153 2.29 -8.91 -16.15
C TRP A 153 2.84 -9.96 -15.16
N HIS A 154 3.61 -9.53 -14.17
CA HIS A 154 4.14 -10.44 -13.15
C HIS A 154 3.06 -11.04 -12.24
N ARG A 155 1.89 -10.39 -12.10
CA ARG A 155 0.80 -10.92 -11.29
C ARG A 155 0.26 -12.25 -11.85
N PHE A 156 0.30 -12.44 -13.17
CA PHE A 156 -0.01 -13.74 -13.79
C PHE A 156 0.91 -14.86 -13.30
N GLU A 157 2.19 -14.58 -13.06
CA GLU A 157 3.12 -15.61 -12.56
C GLU A 157 2.79 -16.02 -11.12
N VAL A 158 2.29 -15.08 -10.31
CA VAL A 158 1.84 -15.36 -8.94
C VAL A 158 0.58 -16.22 -8.98
N GLN A 159 -0.40 -15.84 -9.81
CA GLN A 159 -1.64 -16.61 -10.01
C GLN A 159 -1.35 -18.03 -10.52
N ALA A 160 -0.40 -18.19 -11.43
CA ALA A 160 0.05 -19.50 -11.90
C ALA A 160 0.65 -20.37 -10.78
N ALA A 161 1.50 -19.77 -9.93
CA ALA A 161 2.12 -20.49 -8.82
C ALA A 161 1.08 -20.94 -7.78
N ASP A 162 0.08 -20.09 -7.51
CA ASP A 162 -1.03 -20.40 -6.59
C ASP A 162 -1.93 -21.50 -7.17
N ALA A 163 -2.09 -21.54 -8.50
CA ALA A 163 -2.81 -22.59 -9.23
C ALA A 163 -2.00 -23.89 -9.45
N GLY A 164 -0.77 -23.96 -8.95
CA GLY A 164 0.09 -25.13 -9.10
C GLY A 164 0.60 -25.35 -10.53
N VAL A 165 0.67 -24.29 -11.34
CA VAL A 165 1.30 -24.30 -12.68
C VAL A 165 2.76 -23.85 -12.55
N PRO A 166 3.72 -24.78 -12.48
CA PRO A 166 5.13 -24.43 -12.34
C PRO A 166 5.69 -23.81 -13.63
N ARG A 167 6.64 -22.89 -13.47
CA ARG A 167 7.50 -22.40 -14.56
C ARG A 167 8.62 -23.40 -14.83
N ARG A 168 8.91 -23.65 -16.11
CA ARG A 168 10.06 -24.50 -16.50
C ARG A 168 11.38 -23.77 -16.26
N ARG A 169 12.47 -24.51 -16.06
CA ARG A 169 13.77 -23.90 -15.70
C ARG A 169 14.34 -23.02 -16.82
N SER A 170 14.15 -23.44 -18.07
CA SER A 170 14.61 -22.74 -19.29
C SER A 170 13.66 -21.62 -19.73
N GLU A 171 12.42 -21.66 -19.27
CA GLU A 171 11.35 -20.77 -19.74
C GLU A 171 11.56 -19.35 -19.20
N THR A 172 11.44 -18.36 -20.08
CA THR A 172 11.48 -16.94 -19.74
C THR A 172 10.17 -16.50 -19.05
N SER A 173 10.16 -15.32 -18.42
CA SER A 173 8.92 -14.77 -17.84
C SER A 173 7.82 -14.59 -18.89
N SER A 174 8.16 -14.15 -20.10
CA SER A 174 7.18 -14.00 -21.18
C SER A 174 6.64 -15.33 -21.67
N GLU A 175 7.52 -16.31 -21.94
CA GLU A 175 7.08 -17.64 -22.38
C GLU A 175 6.17 -18.31 -21.34
N PHE A 176 6.52 -18.17 -20.05
CA PHE A 176 5.72 -18.72 -18.97
C PHE A 176 4.32 -18.13 -18.91
N THR A 177 4.21 -16.80 -18.88
CA THR A 177 2.91 -16.13 -18.85
C THR A 177 2.10 -16.41 -20.11
N LEU A 178 2.73 -16.48 -21.29
CA LEU A 178 2.03 -16.85 -22.53
C LEU A 178 1.50 -18.30 -22.48
N ARG A 179 2.29 -19.26 -21.99
CA ARG A 179 1.83 -20.63 -21.79
C ARG A 179 0.70 -20.74 -20.78
N LEU A 180 0.76 -19.96 -19.69
CA LEU A 180 -0.34 -19.89 -18.71
C LEU A 180 -1.63 -19.38 -19.37
N LEU A 181 -1.53 -18.29 -20.12
CA LEU A 181 -2.68 -17.66 -20.76
C LEU A 181 -3.26 -18.53 -21.88
N ASP A 182 -2.41 -19.29 -22.57
CA ASP A 182 -2.83 -20.34 -23.52
C ASP A 182 -3.54 -21.50 -22.81
N LEU A 183 -3.01 -21.96 -21.66
CA LEU A 183 -3.60 -23.05 -20.86
C LEU A 183 -5.04 -22.74 -20.43
N VAL A 184 -5.34 -21.47 -20.11
CA VAL A 184 -6.70 -21.03 -19.73
C VAL A 184 -7.54 -20.57 -20.92
N ASP A 185 -7.04 -20.76 -22.15
CA ASP A 185 -7.64 -20.31 -23.40
C ASP A 185 -8.03 -18.82 -23.31
N ALA A 186 -7.07 -17.95 -22.93
CA ALA A 186 -7.29 -16.51 -22.82
C ALA A 186 -7.52 -15.85 -24.19
N ASP A 187 -8.14 -14.66 -24.19
CA ASP A 187 -8.37 -13.91 -25.42
C ASP A 187 -7.04 -13.49 -26.07
N LEU A 188 -6.75 -14.02 -27.27
CA LEU A 188 -5.45 -13.86 -27.93
C LEU A 188 -5.12 -12.40 -28.27
N ASP A 189 -6.11 -11.58 -28.61
CA ASP A 189 -5.90 -10.17 -28.94
C ASP A 189 -5.52 -9.38 -27.68
N ALA A 190 -6.23 -9.63 -26.57
CA ALA A 190 -5.91 -9.04 -25.28
C ALA A 190 -4.50 -9.47 -24.80
N VAL A 191 -4.15 -10.75 -24.94
CA VAL A 191 -2.83 -11.27 -24.59
C VAL A 191 -1.74 -10.61 -25.43
N ALA A 192 -1.95 -10.45 -26.74
CA ALA A 192 -0.98 -9.83 -27.64
C ALA A 192 -0.69 -8.37 -27.26
N VAL A 193 -1.72 -7.60 -26.89
CA VAL A 193 -1.57 -6.21 -26.41
C VAL A 193 -0.76 -6.17 -25.12
N LEU A 194 -1.13 -6.98 -24.11
CA LEU A 194 -0.40 -7.03 -22.83
C LEU A 194 1.06 -7.47 -23.02
N ALA A 195 1.31 -8.45 -23.87
CA ALA A 195 2.67 -8.95 -24.15
C ALA A 195 3.53 -7.89 -24.86
N ARG A 196 2.95 -7.12 -25.80
CA ARG A 196 3.63 -6.01 -26.46
C ARG A 196 3.99 -4.93 -25.44
N LEU A 197 3.02 -4.47 -24.65
CA LEU A 197 3.22 -3.43 -23.63
C LEU A 197 4.25 -3.85 -22.58
N TYR A 198 4.23 -5.11 -22.15
CA TYR A 198 5.24 -5.66 -21.23
C TYR A 198 6.65 -5.61 -21.84
N ARG A 199 6.82 -6.09 -23.09
CA ARG A 199 8.13 -6.07 -23.75
C ARG A 199 8.65 -4.65 -23.92
N GLU A 200 7.78 -3.73 -24.32
CA GLU A 200 8.13 -2.32 -24.43
C GLU A 200 8.52 -1.74 -23.06
N ALA A 201 7.72 -2.00 -22.02
CA ALA A 201 8.01 -1.56 -20.67
C ALA A 201 9.33 -2.10 -20.11
N ARG A 202 9.77 -3.29 -20.55
CA ARG A 202 10.96 -3.95 -19.98
C ARG A 202 12.24 -3.76 -20.78
N PHE A 203 12.13 -3.63 -22.10
CA PHE A 203 13.29 -3.66 -23.01
C PHE A 203 13.39 -2.44 -23.92
N SER A 204 12.43 -1.51 -23.88
CA SER A 204 12.44 -0.28 -24.67
C SER A 204 12.74 0.94 -23.81
N ASP A 205 13.54 1.87 -24.35
CA ASP A 205 13.78 3.20 -23.76
C ASP A 205 12.64 4.19 -24.03
N HIS A 206 11.67 3.83 -24.88
CA HIS A 206 10.50 4.67 -25.19
C HIS A 206 9.67 4.95 -23.94
N ASP A 207 9.31 6.21 -23.72
CA ASP A 207 8.51 6.58 -22.55
C ASP A 207 7.07 6.08 -22.68
N LEU A 208 6.62 5.32 -21.67
CA LEU A 208 5.25 4.80 -21.61
C LEU A 208 4.42 5.74 -20.73
N GLY A 209 3.54 6.50 -21.37
CA GLY A 209 2.61 7.40 -20.71
C GLY A 209 1.28 6.75 -20.33
N GLU A 210 0.36 7.58 -19.82
CA GLU A 210 -0.99 7.17 -19.44
C GLU A 210 -1.79 6.46 -20.56
N PRO A 211 -1.67 6.81 -21.86
CA PRO A 211 -2.36 6.06 -22.92
C PRO A 211 -1.98 4.56 -22.96
N ALA A 212 -0.73 4.22 -22.64
CA ALA A 212 -0.30 2.82 -22.56
C ALA A 212 -0.88 2.09 -21.34
N ARG A 213 -1.05 2.80 -20.22
CA ARG A 213 -1.75 2.28 -19.03
C ARG A 213 -3.21 1.99 -19.36
N ASP A 214 -3.87 2.91 -20.05
CA ASP A 214 -5.28 2.76 -20.45
C ASP A 214 -5.49 1.62 -21.44
N GLU A 215 -4.54 1.44 -22.37
CA GLU A 215 -4.52 0.30 -23.27
C GLU A 215 -4.33 -1.01 -22.50
N ALA A 216 -3.40 -1.06 -21.54
CA ALA A 216 -3.19 -2.24 -20.68
C ALA A 216 -4.44 -2.58 -19.87
N ARG A 217 -5.14 -1.57 -19.32
CA ARG A 217 -6.38 -1.76 -18.56
C ARG A 217 -7.47 -2.34 -19.43
N THR A 218 -7.68 -1.76 -20.61
CA THR A 218 -8.66 -2.24 -21.60
C THR A 218 -8.40 -3.70 -21.98
N ALA A 219 -7.14 -4.05 -22.25
CA ALA A 219 -6.74 -5.40 -22.60
C ALA A 219 -6.95 -6.37 -21.42
N LEU A 220 -6.57 -5.98 -20.20
CA LEU A 220 -6.81 -6.78 -19.00
C LEU A 220 -8.31 -7.05 -18.79
N ASP A 221 -9.15 -6.04 -18.94
CA ASP A 221 -10.60 -6.18 -18.82
C ASP A 221 -11.23 -7.04 -19.92
N ALA A 222 -10.70 -6.96 -21.14
CA ALA A 222 -11.09 -7.86 -22.22
C ALA A 222 -10.74 -9.33 -21.89
N LEU A 223 -9.52 -9.56 -21.39
CA LEU A 223 -9.05 -10.88 -20.97
C LEU A 223 -9.94 -11.47 -19.86
N HIS A 224 -10.21 -10.71 -18.79
CA HIS A 224 -11.06 -11.14 -17.67
C HIS A 224 -12.50 -11.41 -18.09
N ARG A 225 -13.10 -10.56 -18.93
CA ARG A 225 -14.45 -10.79 -19.47
C ARG A 225 -14.51 -12.02 -20.37
N GLY A 226 -13.53 -12.18 -21.25
CA GLY A 226 -13.41 -13.34 -22.14
C GLY A 226 -13.35 -14.64 -21.35
N LEU A 227 -12.45 -14.71 -20.36
CA LEU A 227 -12.32 -15.85 -19.46
C LEU A 227 -13.64 -16.11 -18.71
N SER A 228 -14.22 -15.10 -18.05
CA SER A 228 -15.46 -15.26 -17.30
C SER A 228 -16.58 -15.87 -18.16
N SER A 229 -16.73 -15.40 -19.40
CA SER A 229 -17.76 -15.88 -20.32
C SER A 229 -17.57 -17.35 -20.73
N ARG A 230 -16.33 -17.79 -20.93
CA ARG A 230 -15.99 -19.17 -21.30
C ARG A 230 -16.14 -20.12 -20.12
N TRP A 231 -15.61 -19.75 -18.97
CA TRP A 231 -15.62 -20.60 -17.77
C TRP A 231 -17.01 -20.76 -17.18
N VAL A 232 -17.90 -19.77 -17.34
CA VAL A 232 -19.33 -19.94 -17.03
C VAL A 232 -20.00 -20.94 -17.98
N ARG A 233 -19.63 -20.96 -19.26
CA ARG A 233 -20.17 -21.90 -20.25
C ARG A 233 -19.72 -23.33 -20.01
N SER A 234 -18.46 -23.53 -19.61
CA SER A 234 -17.89 -24.85 -19.31
C SER A 234 -18.49 -25.56 -18.09
N ARG A 235 -19.18 -24.81 -17.21
CA ARG A 235 -19.82 -25.32 -15.99
C ARG A 235 -21.31 -25.70 -16.15
N ARG A 236 -21.88 -25.49 -17.34
CA ARG A 236 -23.27 -25.90 -17.68
C ARG A 236 -23.26 -27.17 -18.51
#